data_AF-A0A373BHG9-F1
#
_entry.id   AF-A0A373BHG9-F1
#
_cell.length_a   1.000
_cell.length_b   1.000
_cell.length_c   1.000
_cell.angle_alpha   90.00
_cell.angle_beta   90.00
_cell.angle_gamma   90.00
#
_symmetry.space_group_name_H-M   'P 1'
#
loop_
_entity.id
_entity.type
_entity.pdbx_description
1 polymer ?
#
loop_
_entity_poly.entity_id
_entity_poly.type
_entity_poly.pdbx_seq_one_letter_code
_entity_poly.pdbx_strand_id
1 'polypeptide(L)'
;MMKKPNLQRLAQRSKIYLRKASPTILSGLGAAGVIVTSVLAVRATPKALRKIRADSKTNHDGDPEAYSKLEAVKSAWVCYIPAAISGTATIFCIFGANVLSKRQQAALTSAYALLNDSYNNYKDKLKELYGEEAHQKIVDAIAAEKAKDVYITSTGLVRNSSLDFDEHDPNDERLFYDAYSNRYFESSINRVIQAEYHLNRDFVISGYLPANHFYQLLGLEPLEGGDTVGWSIDTGIYWIDFNHSKVTLDDGLEVLVIDMDWVPDAGWDSE
;
A
#
# COMPACT_ATOMS: atom_id res chain seq x y z
N MET A 1 29.07 30.04 -9.14
CA MET A 1 29.87 29.01 -8.43
C MET A 1 28.95 27.82 -8.15
N MET A 2 28.98 26.77 -8.99
CA MET A 2 28.12 25.59 -8.83
C MET A 2 28.59 24.72 -7.67
N LYS A 3 27.74 24.54 -6.65
CA LYS A 3 28.01 23.61 -5.53
C LYS A 3 28.09 22.18 -6.07
N LYS A 4 29.24 21.52 -5.91
CA LYS A 4 29.40 20.10 -6.22
C LYS A 4 28.42 19.28 -5.35
N PRO A 5 27.62 18.38 -5.92
CA PRO A 5 26.76 17.50 -5.14
C PRO A 5 27.62 16.57 -4.28
N ASN A 6 27.30 16.52 -2.98
CA ASN A 6 28.03 15.73 -2.00
C ASN A 6 27.69 14.24 -2.21
N LEU A 7 28.57 13.53 -2.93
CA LEU A 7 28.39 12.17 -3.44
C LEU A 7 27.98 11.16 -2.35
N GLN A 8 28.45 11.38 -1.12
CA GLN A 8 28.12 10.54 0.04
C GLN A 8 26.66 10.69 0.46
N ARG A 9 26.12 11.92 0.48
CA ARG A 9 24.69 12.17 0.79
C ARG A 9 23.78 11.63 -0.31
N LEU A 10 24.19 11.71 -1.57
CA LEU A 10 23.47 11.11 -2.69
C LEU A 10 23.43 9.58 -2.57
N ALA A 11 24.56 8.92 -2.31
CA ALA A 11 24.60 7.47 -2.13
C ALA A 11 23.75 6.99 -0.93
N GLN A 12 23.73 7.75 0.17
CA GLN A 12 22.90 7.44 1.34
C GLN A 12 21.40 7.60 1.05
N ARG A 13 21.00 8.68 0.35
CA ARG A 13 19.61 8.90 -0.09
C ARG A 13 19.16 7.81 -1.06
N SER A 14 20.00 7.44 -2.02
CA SER A 14 19.72 6.33 -2.95
C SER A 14 19.56 5.00 -2.23
N LYS A 15 20.40 4.71 -1.22
CA LYS A 15 20.30 3.48 -0.42
C LYS A 15 19.00 3.41 0.39
N ILE A 16 18.56 4.53 0.95
CA ILE A 16 17.30 4.61 1.70
C ILE A 16 16.09 4.47 0.76
N TYR A 17 16.11 5.18 -0.37
CA TYR A 17 15.06 5.11 -1.38
C TYR A 17 14.95 3.71 -1.98
N LEU A 18 16.08 3.11 -2.33
CA LEU A 18 16.15 1.71 -2.78
C LEU A 18 15.55 0.78 -1.74
N ARG A 19 15.88 0.91 -0.45
CA ARG A 19 15.30 0.05 0.59
C ARG A 19 13.78 0.19 0.72
N LYS A 20 13.23 1.39 0.53
CA LYS A 20 11.77 1.63 0.58
C LYS A 20 11.05 1.10 -0.66
N ALA A 21 11.58 1.37 -1.85
CA ALA A 21 10.98 0.91 -3.11
C ALA A 21 11.37 -0.53 -3.50
N SER A 22 12.25 -1.19 -2.73
CA SER A 22 12.79 -2.52 -3.05
C SER A 22 11.72 -3.57 -3.30
N PRO A 23 10.64 -3.72 -2.50
CA PRO A 23 9.65 -4.75 -2.77
C PRO A 23 8.93 -4.55 -4.11
N THR A 24 8.60 -3.30 -4.45
CA THR A 24 7.97 -2.94 -5.74
C THR A 24 8.91 -3.19 -6.92
N ILE A 25 10.18 -2.80 -6.79
CA ILE A 25 11.19 -3.03 -7.83
C ILE A 25 11.43 -4.53 -8.05
N LEU A 26 11.58 -5.30 -6.97
CA LEU A 26 11.77 -6.75 -7.06
C LEU A 26 10.52 -7.43 -7.66
N SER A 27 9.31 -6.97 -7.35
CA SER A 27 8.08 -7.49 -7.95
C SER A 27 8.02 -7.22 -9.45
N GLY A 28 8.37 -6.00 -9.88
CA GLY A 28 8.45 -5.65 -11.31
C GLY A 28 9.52 -6.44 -12.06
N LEU A 29 10.71 -6.59 -11.48
CA LEU A 29 11.78 -7.43 -12.03
C LEU A 29 11.37 -8.91 -12.08
N GLY A 30 10.60 -9.39 -11.09
CA GLY A 30 10.02 -10.73 -11.09
C GLY A 30 9.07 -10.94 -12.27
N ALA A 31 8.11 -10.04 -12.47
CA ALA A 31 7.15 -10.13 -13.57
C ALA A 31 7.84 -10.11 -14.96
N ALA A 32 8.76 -9.16 -15.18
CA ALA A 32 9.54 -9.10 -16.42
C ALA A 32 10.45 -10.33 -16.60
N GLY A 33 11.03 -10.82 -15.51
CA GLY A 33 11.91 -11.99 -15.49
C GLY A 33 11.22 -13.28 -15.95
N VAL A 34 9.93 -13.46 -15.63
CA VAL A 34 9.15 -14.62 -16.11
C VAL A 34 9.04 -14.60 -17.64
N ILE A 35 8.76 -13.43 -18.23
CA ILE A 35 8.65 -13.25 -19.68
C ILE A 35 9.99 -13.54 -20.36
N VAL A 36 11.07 -12.94 -19.86
CA VAL A 36 12.43 -13.13 -20.38
C VAL A 36 12.86 -14.59 -20.32
N THR A 37 12.61 -15.25 -19.18
CA THR A 37 12.94 -16.68 -18.97
C THR A 37 12.22 -17.56 -20.00
N SER A 38 10.94 -17.29 -20.24
CA SER A 38 10.12 -18.03 -21.21
C SER A 38 10.67 -17.87 -22.64
N VAL A 39 10.98 -16.65 -23.06
CA VAL A 39 11.56 -16.37 -24.39
C VAL A 39 12.93 -17.05 -24.56
N LEU A 40 13.78 -17.01 -23.53
CA LEU A 40 15.09 -17.67 -23.56
C LEU A 40 14.96 -19.18 -23.67
N ALA A 41 14.03 -19.80 -22.94
CA ALA A 41 13.78 -21.23 -23.01
C ALA A 41 13.28 -21.65 -24.41
N VAL A 42 12.28 -20.96 -24.96
CA VAL A 42 11.72 -21.26 -26.30
C VAL A 42 12.79 -21.09 -27.39
N ARG A 43 13.64 -20.06 -27.30
CA ARG A 43 14.76 -19.87 -28.26
C ARG A 43 15.88 -20.90 -28.09
N ALA A 44 16.04 -21.47 -26.90
CA ALA A 44 17.02 -22.51 -26.63
C ALA A 44 16.60 -23.88 -27.19
N THR A 45 15.30 -24.20 -27.17
CA THR A 45 14.75 -25.49 -27.63
C THR A 45 15.19 -25.92 -29.03
N PRO A 46 15.12 -25.10 -30.10
CA PRO A 46 15.57 -25.53 -31.42
C PRO A 46 17.10 -25.76 -31.49
N LYS A 47 17.89 -25.00 -30.72
CA LYS A 47 19.35 -25.20 -30.62
C LYS A 47 19.68 -26.49 -29.88
N ALA A 48 18.95 -26.77 -28.80
CA ALA A 48 19.06 -28.01 -28.03
C ALA A 48 18.74 -29.23 -28.91
N LEU A 49 17.63 -29.21 -29.65
CA LEU A 49 17.25 -30.31 -30.55
C LEU A 49 18.29 -30.56 -31.65
N ARG A 50 18.86 -29.50 -32.24
CA ARG A 50 19.95 -29.65 -33.22
C ARG A 50 21.18 -30.33 -32.61
N LYS A 51 21.54 -29.96 -31.38
CA LYS A 51 22.70 -30.52 -30.69
C LYS A 51 22.48 -31.97 -30.26
N ILE A 52 21.29 -32.30 -29.74
CA ILE A 52 20.89 -33.67 -29.42
C ILE A 52 20.98 -34.56 -30.67
N ARG A 53 20.40 -34.13 -31.79
CA ARG A 53 20.43 -34.90 -33.04
C ARG A 53 21.84 -35.07 -33.60
N ALA A 54 22.69 -34.05 -33.51
CA ALA A 54 24.07 -34.14 -33.96
C ALA A 54 24.91 -35.12 -33.12
N ASP A 55 24.75 -35.06 -31.78
CA ASP A 55 25.40 -35.99 -30.87
C ASP A 55 24.85 -37.43 -31.07
N SER A 56 23.55 -37.58 -31.31
CA SER A 56 22.91 -38.86 -31.63
C SER A 56 23.53 -39.50 -32.87
N LYS A 57 23.64 -38.75 -33.98
CA LYS A 57 24.24 -39.26 -35.22
C LYS A 57 25.68 -39.74 -35.03
N THR A 58 26.42 -39.08 -34.14
CA THR A 58 27.83 -39.40 -33.87
C THR A 58 27.96 -40.67 -33.03
N ASN A 59 27.04 -40.88 -32.08
CA ASN A 59 27.09 -41.99 -31.12
C ASN A 59 26.31 -43.23 -31.55
N HIS A 60 25.38 -43.10 -32.51
CA HIS A 60 24.44 -44.16 -32.93
C HIS A 60 24.41 -44.33 -34.45
N ASP A 61 25.55 -44.67 -35.07
CA ASP A 61 25.66 -45.08 -36.48
C ASP A 61 24.95 -44.18 -37.50
N GLY A 62 24.94 -42.86 -37.27
CA GLY A 62 24.32 -41.89 -38.15
C GLY A 62 22.82 -41.66 -37.95
N ASP A 63 22.17 -42.32 -36.97
CA ASP A 63 20.76 -42.13 -36.64
C ASP A 63 20.56 -40.87 -35.76
N PRO A 64 19.85 -39.83 -36.25
CA PRO A 64 19.57 -38.62 -35.49
C PRO A 64 18.59 -38.78 -34.33
N GLU A 65 17.81 -39.86 -34.26
CA GLU A 65 16.70 -40.02 -33.30
C GLU A 65 16.89 -41.22 -32.35
N ALA A 66 18.04 -41.91 -32.41
CA ALA A 66 18.37 -43.05 -31.56
C ALA A 66 18.85 -42.68 -30.13
N TYR A 67 18.91 -41.39 -29.80
CA TYR A 67 19.42 -40.92 -28.49
C TYR A 67 18.53 -41.34 -27.31
N SER A 68 19.17 -41.67 -26.18
CA SER A 68 18.43 -41.92 -24.93
C SER A 68 18.02 -40.62 -24.23
N LYS A 69 17.04 -40.69 -23.31
CA LYS A 69 16.60 -39.52 -22.50
C LYS A 69 17.75 -38.86 -21.73
N LEU A 70 18.72 -39.64 -21.25
CA LEU A 70 19.88 -39.11 -20.52
C LEU A 70 20.88 -38.42 -21.45
N GLU A 71 21.09 -38.98 -22.65
CA GLU A 71 21.93 -38.36 -23.68
C GLU A 71 21.33 -37.03 -24.15
N ALA A 72 20.01 -36.98 -24.33
CA ALA A 72 19.30 -35.74 -24.66
C ALA A 72 19.58 -34.62 -23.65
N VAL A 73 19.48 -34.95 -22.35
CA VAL A 73 19.73 -33.99 -21.27
C VAL A 73 21.20 -33.56 -21.26
N LYS A 74 22.14 -34.50 -21.39
CA LYS A 74 23.59 -34.23 -21.39
C LYS A 74 24.03 -33.35 -22.57
N SER A 75 23.38 -33.49 -23.72
CA SER A 75 23.66 -32.67 -24.90
C SER A 75 23.00 -31.29 -24.84
N ALA A 76 21.78 -31.20 -24.29
CA ALA A 76 20.97 -29.98 -24.34
C ALA A 76 21.14 -29.02 -23.17
N TRP A 77 21.57 -29.46 -21.99
CA TRP A 77 21.52 -28.63 -20.77
C TRP A 77 22.25 -27.28 -20.92
N VAL A 78 23.37 -27.25 -21.66
CA VAL A 78 24.15 -26.02 -21.91
C VAL A 78 23.32 -24.94 -22.62
N CYS A 79 22.40 -25.34 -23.51
CA CYS A 79 21.54 -24.40 -24.23
C CYS A 79 20.55 -23.68 -23.30
N TYR A 80 20.21 -24.28 -22.16
CA TYR A 80 19.26 -23.74 -21.20
C TYR A 80 19.92 -22.93 -20.07
N ILE A 81 21.26 -22.83 -20.00
CA ILE A 81 21.96 -22.06 -18.96
C ILE A 81 21.43 -20.62 -18.83
N PRO A 82 21.25 -19.83 -19.91
CA PRO A 82 20.72 -18.47 -19.78
C PRO A 82 19.30 -18.42 -19.21
N ALA A 83 18.45 -19.37 -19.62
CA ALA A 83 17.09 -19.49 -19.10
C ALA A 83 17.10 -19.90 -17.62
N ALA A 84 17.98 -20.82 -17.22
CA ALA A 84 18.12 -21.26 -15.83
C ALA A 84 18.60 -20.13 -14.90
N ILE A 85 19.58 -19.32 -15.34
CA ILE A 85 20.04 -18.14 -14.59
C ILE A 85 18.91 -17.14 -14.42
N SER A 86 18.23 -16.79 -15.52
CA SER A 86 17.10 -15.86 -15.53
C SER A 86 15.96 -16.34 -14.63
N GLY A 87 15.58 -17.61 -14.73
CA GLY A 87 14.52 -18.21 -13.92
C GLY A 87 14.87 -18.22 -12.43
N THR A 88 16.11 -18.56 -12.08
CA THR A 88 16.58 -18.55 -10.69
C THR A 88 16.55 -17.13 -10.12
N ALA A 89 17.06 -16.14 -10.85
CA ALA A 89 17.02 -14.73 -10.44
C ALA A 89 15.57 -14.23 -10.25
N THR A 90 14.67 -14.62 -11.16
CA THR A 90 13.25 -14.28 -11.10
C THR A 90 12.59 -14.82 -9.82
N ILE A 91 12.85 -16.09 -9.48
CA ILE A 91 12.37 -16.70 -8.24
C ILE A 91 12.87 -15.93 -7.02
N PHE A 92 14.16 -15.57 -6.99
CA PHE A 92 14.72 -14.75 -5.92
C PHE A 92 14.06 -13.37 -5.83
N CYS A 93 13.76 -12.72 -6.95
CA CYS A 93 13.05 -11.45 -6.96
C CYS A 93 11.64 -11.57 -6.37
N ILE A 94 10.88 -12.60 -6.76
CA ILE A 94 9.50 -12.80 -6.28
C ILE A 94 9.47 -13.09 -4.77
N PHE A 95 10.25 -14.05 -4.29
CA PHE A 95 10.28 -14.38 -2.87
C PHE A 95 10.94 -13.29 -2.03
N GLY A 96 11.96 -12.62 -2.58
CA GLY A 96 12.62 -11.49 -1.94
C GLY A 96 11.68 -10.31 -1.73
N ALA A 97 10.84 -9.98 -2.73
CA ALA A 97 9.79 -8.96 -2.59
C ALA A 97 8.84 -9.32 -1.44
N ASN A 98 8.31 -10.54 -1.42
CA ASN A 98 7.36 -10.98 -0.41
C ASN A 98 7.92 -10.94 1.02
N VAL A 99 9.16 -11.42 1.22
CA VAL A 99 9.81 -11.37 2.54
C VAL A 99 10.08 -9.94 2.99
N LEU A 100 10.49 -9.07 2.07
CA LEU A 100 10.81 -7.68 2.40
C LEU A 100 9.54 -6.87 2.71
N SER A 101 8.45 -7.07 1.96
CA SER A 101 7.14 -6.47 2.25
C SER A 101 6.64 -6.88 3.64
N LYS A 102 6.67 -8.17 3.97
CA LYS A 102 6.27 -8.66 5.30
C LYS A 102 7.11 -8.07 6.42
N ARG A 103 8.41 -7.92 6.23
CA ARG A 103 9.29 -7.28 7.24
C ARG A 103 8.97 -5.81 7.44
N GLN A 104 8.65 -5.07 6.38
CA GLN A 104 8.27 -3.66 6.49
C GLN A 104 6.92 -3.50 7.20
N GLN A 105 5.95 -4.34 6.85
CA GLN A 105 4.65 -4.38 7.54
C GLN A 105 4.83 -4.73 9.02
N ALA A 106 5.53 -5.82 9.34
CA ALA A 106 5.77 -6.23 10.73
C ALA A 106 6.56 -5.18 11.53
N ALA A 107 7.52 -4.47 10.92
CA ALA A 107 8.26 -3.41 11.59
C ALA A 107 7.37 -2.21 11.93
N LEU A 108 6.50 -1.79 11.01
CA LEU A 108 5.51 -0.74 11.26
C LEU A 108 4.55 -1.17 12.36
N THR A 109 3.93 -2.35 12.24
CA THR A 109 3.07 -2.94 13.26
C THR A 109 3.77 -2.98 14.62
N SER A 110 5.01 -3.46 14.71
CA SER A 110 5.75 -3.53 15.98
C SER A 110 6.06 -2.16 16.58
N ALA A 111 6.33 -1.15 15.75
CA ALA A 111 6.58 0.21 16.23
C ALA A 111 5.29 0.82 16.79
N TYR A 112 4.15 0.58 16.15
CA TYR A 112 2.84 0.95 16.66
C TYR A 112 2.47 0.17 17.93
N ALA A 113 2.71 -1.14 17.97
CA ALA A 113 2.49 -1.99 19.14
C ALA A 113 3.24 -1.46 20.37
N LEU A 114 4.54 -1.17 20.21
CA LEU A 114 5.38 -0.65 21.28
C LEU A 114 4.96 0.77 21.71
N LEU A 115 4.55 1.62 20.78
CA LEU A 115 4.04 2.95 21.11
C LEU A 115 2.71 2.87 21.87
N ASN A 116 1.80 2.03 21.41
CA ASN A 116 0.50 1.81 22.04
C ASN A 116 0.68 1.21 23.45
N ASP A 117 1.53 0.20 23.59
CA ASP A 117 1.84 -0.41 24.89
C ASP A 117 2.47 0.61 25.85
N SER A 118 3.45 1.39 25.39
CA SER A 118 4.05 2.48 26.19
C SER A 118 3.03 3.54 26.60
N TYR A 119 2.13 3.91 25.68
CA TYR A 119 1.08 4.88 25.93
C TYR A 119 0.02 4.38 26.92
N ASN A 120 -0.42 3.13 26.79
CA ASN A 120 -1.36 2.50 27.70
C ASN A 120 -0.74 2.33 29.09
N ASN A 121 0.51 1.85 29.17
CA ASN A 121 1.23 1.78 30.44
C ASN A 121 1.38 3.16 31.10
N TYR A 122 1.60 4.22 30.32
CA TYR A 122 1.61 5.59 30.83
C TYR A 122 0.24 6.01 31.37
N LYS A 123 -0.84 5.76 30.62
CA LYS A 123 -2.22 6.04 31.07
C LYS A 123 -2.54 5.30 32.36
N ASP A 124 -2.24 4.01 32.42
CA ASP A 124 -2.51 3.16 33.59
C ASP A 124 -1.72 3.63 34.80
N LYS A 125 -0.46 4.02 34.63
CA LYS A 125 0.34 4.58 35.74
C LYS A 125 -0.20 5.93 36.20
N LEU A 126 -0.71 6.74 35.29
CA LEU A 126 -1.30 8.04 35.62
C LEU A 126 -2.60 7.86 36.41
N LYS A 127 -3.44 6.91 35.99
CA LYS A 127 -4.65 6.47 36.72
C LYS A 127 -4.31 5.93 38.11
N GLU A 128 -3.27 5.09 38.22
CA GLU A 128 -2.81 4.54 39.50
C GLU A 128 -2.33 5.63 40.47
N LEU A 129 -1.55 6.60 39.98
CA LEU A 129 -0.93 7.64 40.82
C LEU A 129 -1.87 8.79 41.17
N TYR A 130 -2.76 9.18 40.25
CA TYR A 130 -3.56 10.39 40.37
C TYR A 130 -5.08 10.12 40.41
N GLY A 131 -5.49 8.87 40.21
CA GLY A 131 -6.89 8.47 40.18
C GLY A 131 -7.57 8.72 38.84
N GLU A 132 -8.66 8.00 38.62
CA GLU A 132 -9.43 8.04 37.36
C GLU A 132 -9.98 9.43 37.05
N GLU A 133 -10.38 10.18 38.08
CA GLU A 133 -10.93 11.54 37.92
C GLU A 133 -9.88 12.54 37.40
N ALA A 134 -8.63 12.43 37.87
CA ALA A 134 -7.55 13.30 37.41
C ALA A 134 -7.09 12.91 36.00
N HIS A 135 -7.03 11.60 35.71
CA HIS A 135 -6.81 11.10 34.35
C HIS A 135 -7.86 11.65 33.39
N GLN A 136 -9.15 11.54 33.75
CA GLN A 136 -10.25 12.05 32.93
C GLN A 136 -10.11 13.55 32.70
N LYS A 137 -9.85 14.36 33.74
CA LYS A 137 -9.61 15.81 33.59
C LYS A 137 -8.44 16.13 32.65
N ILE A 138 -7.38 15.34 32.66
CA ILE A 138 -6.23 15.51 31.76
C ILE A 138 -6.60 15.10 30.33
N VAL A 139 -7.31 13.98 30.15
CA VAL A 139 -7.81 13.56 28.84
C VAL A 139 -8.78 14.60 28.29
N ASP A 140 -9.71 15.09 29.09
CA ASP A 140 -10.67 16.13 28.72
C ASP A 140 -9.97 17.44 28.39
N ALA A 141 -8.92 17.83 29.12
CA ALA A 141 -8.13 19.02 28.81
C ALA A 141 -7.33 18.89 27.51
N ILE A 142 -6.73 17.72 27.26
CA ILE A 142 -6.02 17.41 26.00
C ILE A 142 -7.03 17.34 24.85
N ALA A 143 -8.19 16.72 25.07
CA ALA A 143 -9.27 16.64 24.12
C ALA A 143 -9.80 18.04 23.81
N ALA A 144 -10.01 18.92 24.80
CA ALA A 144 -10.40 20.31 24.60
C ALA A 144 -9.32 21.15 23.90
N GLU A 145 -8.03 20.86 24.13
CA GLU A 145 -6.92 21.54 23.44
C GLU A 145 -6.76 21.07 21.98
N LYS A 146 -7.02 19.79 21.71
CA LYS A 146 -6.98 19.19 20.36
C LYS A 146 -8.28 19.31 19.59
N ALA A 147 -9.41 19.42 20.28
CA ALA A 147 -10.71 19.74 19.73
C ALA A 147 -10.68 21.23 19.34
N LYS A 148 -10.10 21.48 18.17
CA LYS A 148 -10.82 22.36 17.27
C LYS A 148 -12.19 21.72 17.10
N ASP A 149 -13.26 22.44 17.41
CA ASP A 149 -14.64 22.07 17.10
C ASP A 149 -14.75 21.79 15.58
N VAL A 150 -14.38 20.59 15.16
CA VAL A 150 -14.52 20.13 13.78
C VAL A 150 -15.68 19.14 13.79
N TYR A 151 -16.88 19.70 13.91
CA TYR A 151 -18.08 19.00 13.49
C TYR A 151 -17.96 18.75 11.99
N ILE A 152 -18.14 17.50 11.57
CA ILE A 152 -18.21 17.22 10.13
C ILE A 152 -19.52 17.83 9.67
N THR A 153 -19.38 18.93 8.95
CA THR A 153 -20.52 19.72 8.49
C THR A 153 -20.38 19.92 7.00
N SER A 154 -21.51 19.84 6.32
CA SER A 154 -21.61 20.28 4.94
C SER A 154 -22.47 21.54 4.85
N THR A 155 -22.07 22.47 4.01
CA THR A 155 -22.80 23.72 3.78
C THR A 155 -24.10 23.44 3.02
N GLY A 156 -25.23 23.72 3.67
CA GLY A 156 -26.54 23.75 3.04
C GLY A 156 -26.92 25.16 2.57
N LEU A 157 -28.06 25.27 1.86
CA LEU A 157 -28.54 26.55 1.32
C LEU A 157 -28.85 27.61 2.39
N VAL A 158 -29.23 27.20 3.60
CA VAL A 158 -29.68 28.09 4.68
C VAL A 158 -28.90 27.88 5.97
N ARG A 159 -28.39 26.67 6.21
CA ARG A 159 -27.59 26.30 7.39
C ARG A 159 -26.64 25.17 7.05
N ASN A 160 -25.57 25.03 7.83
CA ASN A 160 -24.75 23.83 7.83
C ASN A 160 -25.55 22.65 8.37
N SER A 161 -25.27 21.44 7.87
CA SER A 161 -25.85 20.18 8.34
C SER A 161 -24.77 19.29 8.93
N SER A 162 -25.06 18.67 10.07
CA SER A 162 -24.34 17.54 10.67
C SER A 162 -25.35 16.41 10.95
N LEU A 163 -24.88 15.17 11.02
CA LEU A 163 -25.67 13.99 11.41
C LEU A 163 -25.37 13.54 12.85
N ASP A 164 -24.62 14.33 13.63
CA ASP A 164 -24.29 14.02 15.02
C ASP A 164 -25.53 14.18 15.91
N PHE A 165 -25.73 13.22 16.80
CA PHE A 165 -26.80 13.28 17.81
C PHE A 165 -26.32 13.92 19.12
N ASP A 166 -25.06 13.67 19.49
CA ASP A 166 -24.44 14.08 20.75
C ASP A 166 -22.97 14.49 20.51
N GLU A 167 -22.31 15.01 21.55
CA GLU A 167 -20.86 15.29 21.52
C GLU A 167 -20.03 14.01 21.37
N HIS A 168 -18.82 14.16 20.84
CA HIS A 168 -17.91 13.05 20.57
C HIS A 168 -17.40 12.42 21.87
N ASP A 169 -17.63 11.11 22.03
CA ASP A 169 -17.03 10.30 23.10
C ASP A 169 -15.65 9.78 22.66
N PRO A 170 -14.54 10.19 23.31
CA PRO A 170 -13.21 9.67 23.01
C PRO A 170 -13.09 8.14 23.16
N ASN A 171 -13.97 7.49 23.93
CA ASN A 171 -13.98 6.03 24.09
C ASN A 171 -14.49 5.27 22.85
N ASP A 172 -15.17 5.97 21.95
CA ASP A 172 -15.69 5.41 20.70
C ASP A 172 -14.68 5.46 19.55
N GLU A 173 -13.50 6.04 19.77
CA GLU A 173 -12.44 6.07 18.78
C GLU A 173 -11.94 4.66 18.45
N ARG A 174 -11.73 4.43 17.16
CA ARG A 174 -11.17 3.22 16.57
C ARG A 174 -10.04 3.62 15.65
N LEU A 175 -9.06 2.73 15.50
CA LEU A 175 -7.97 2.94 14.57
C LEU A 175 -8.43 2.59 13.15
N PHE A 176 -8.38 3.57 12.27
CA PHE A 176 -8.65 3.41 10.85
C PHE A 176 -7.36 3.39 10.04
N TYR A 177 -7.38 2.68 8.93
CA TYR A 177 -6.36 2.72 7.89
C TYR A 177 -7.02 3.00 6.54
N ASP A 178 -6.67 4.12 5.91
CA ASP A 178 -7.12 4.45 4.57
C ASP A 178 -6.12 3.90 3.53
N ALA A 179 -6.59 2.97 2.71
CA ALA A 179 -5.80 2.29 1.70
C ALA A 179 -5.29 3.25 0.60
N TYR A 180 -6.06 4.29 0.27
CA TYR A 180 -5.65 5.24 -0.76
C TYR A 180 -4.51 6.14 -0.27
N SER A 181 -4.69 6.84 0.86
CA SER A 181 -3.63 7.71 1.38
C SER A 181 -2.48 6.98 2.06
N ASN A 182 -2.64 5.69 2.36
CA ASN A 182 -1.72 4.91 3.18
C ASN A 182 -1.50 5.51 4.58
N ARG A 183 -2.54 6.09 5.19
CA ARG A 183 -2.46 6.72 6.51
C ARG A 183 -3.32 5.99 7.53
N TYR A 184 -2.81 5.98 8.75
CA TYR A 184 -3.57 5.61 9.93
C TYR A 184 -4.13 6.86 10.58
N PHE A 185 -5.35 6.77 11.11
CA PHE A 185 -5.96 7.84 11.89
C PHE A 185 -6.96 7.26 12.90
N GLU A 186 -7.23 8.02 13.96
CA GLU A 186 -8.23 7.66 14.96
C GLU A 186 -9.51 8.45 14.68
N SER A 187 -10.65 7.76 14.70
CA SER A 187 -11.97 8.38 14.59
C SER A 187 -13.05 7.44 15.10
N SER A 188 -14.26 7.93 15.29
CA SER A 188 -15.42 7.05 15.53
C SER A 188 -16.00 6.56 14.20
N ILE A 189 -16.64 5.39 14.22
CA ILE A 189 -17.30 4.83 13.03
C ILE A 189 -18.35 5.80 12.47
N ASN A 190 -19.10 6.48 13.35
CA ASN A 190 -20.11 7.45 12.95
C ASN A 190 -19.49 8.59 12.11
N ARG A 191 -18.37 9.16 12.58
CA ARG A 191 -17.69 10.27 11.89
C ARG A 191 -17.15 9.86 10.53
N VAL A 192 -16.60 8.66 10.39
CA VAL A 192 -16.14 8.16 9.09
C VAL A 192 -17.32 8.04 8.11
N ILE A 193 -18.40 7.39 8.52
CA ILE A 193 -19.60 7.24 7.67
C ILE A 193 -20.21 8.60 7.32
N GLN A 194 -20.19 9.55 8.25
CA GLN A 194 -20.69 10.91 8.04
C GLN A 194 -19.81 11.69 7.06
N ALA A 195 -18.48 11.53 7.12
CA ALA A 195 -17.55 12.11 6.14
C ALA A 195 -17.80 11.56 4.73
N GLU A 196 -17.98 10.24 4.60
CA GLU A 196 -18.29 9.59 3.32
C GLU A 196 -19.63 10.07 2.74
N TYR A 197 -20.64 10.19 3.59
CA TYR A 197 -21.94 10.72 3.21
C TYR A 197 -21.85 12.17 2.72
N HIS A 198 -21.17 13.04 3.47
CA HIS A 198 -21.02 14.45 3.09
C HIS A 198 -20.15 14.62 1.85
N LEU A 199 -19.10 13.82 1.69
CA LEU A 199 -18.31 13.77 0.45
C LEU A 199 -19.20 13.45 -0.74
N ASN A 200 -19.99 12.37 -0.67
CA ASN A 200 -20.86 11.96 -1.78
C ASN A 200 -21.95 12.99 -2.09
N ARG A 201 -22.54 13.60 -1.05
CA ARG A 201 -23.50 14.69 -1.23
C ARG A 201 -22.86 15.87 -1.96
N ASP A 202 -21.70 16.32 -1.48
CA ASP A 202 -21.01 17.47 -2.03
C ASP A 202 -20.50 17.18 -3.45
N PHE A 203 -20.12 15.93 -3.73
CA PHE A 203 -19.70 15.46 -5.05
C PHE A 203 -20.84 15.59 -6.06
N VAL A 204 -22.02 15.06 -5.73
CA VAL A 204 -23.20 15.13 -6.60
C VAL A 204 -23.66 16.57 -6.84
N ILE A 205 -23.56 17.43 -5.83
CA ILE A 205 -23.98 18.84 -5.96
C ILE A 205 -22.98 19.65 -6.79
N SER A 206 -21.69 19.43 -6.56
CA SER A 206 -20.62 20.21 -7.21
C SER A 206 -20.29 19.70 -8.62
N GLY A 207 -20.57 18.43 -8.90
CA GLY A 207 -20.18 17.73 -10.13
C GLY A 207 -18.72 17.26 -10.14
N TYR A 208 -17.84 17.93 -9.39
CA TYR A 208 -16.44 17.55 -9.22
C TYR A 208 -15.96 17.88 -7.80
N LEU A 209 -15.08 17.04 -7.23
CA LEU A 209 -14.45 17.31 -5.93
C LEU A 209 -12.99 16.81 -5.84
N PRO A 210 -12.09 17.59 -5.19
CA PRO A 210 -10.71 17.15 -4.94
C PRO A 210 -10.65 16.09 -3.84
N ALA A 211 -9.64 15.23 -3.88
CA ALA A 211 -9.41 14.18 -2.87
C ALA A 211 -9.26 14.76 -1.45
N ASN A 212 -8.68 15.96 -1.33
CA ASN A 212 -8.52 16.65 -0.05
C ASN A 212 -9.83 17.06 0.62
N HIS A 213 -10.95 17.16 -0.11
CA HIS A 213 -12.25 17.42 0.51
C HIS A 213 -12.59 16.33 1.52
N PHE A 214 -12.34 15.06 1.18
CA PHE A 214 -12.58 13.94 2.08
C PHE A 214 -11.72 14.01 3.35
N TYR A 215 -10.43 14.32 3.22
CA TYR A 215 -9.52 14.40 4.37
C TYR A 215 -9.83 15.58 5.27
N GLN A 216 -10.29 16.70 4.72
CA GLN A 216 -10.77 17.84 5.49
C GLN A 216 -12.03 17.47 6.29
N LEU A 217 -12.97 16.75 5.70
CA LEU A 217 -14.16 16.22 6.41
C LEU A 217 -13.76 15.29 7.56
N LEU A 218 -12.74 14.45 7.37
CA LEU A 218 -12.19 13.60 8.43
C LEU A 218 -11.37 14.37 9.49
N GLY A 219 -11.13 15.68 9.29
CA GLY A 219 -10.28 16.49 10.18
C GLY A 219 -8.79 16.17 10.08
N LEU A 220 -8.35 15.56 8.99
CA LEU A 220 -6.97 15.18 8.73
C LEU A 220 -6.23 16.27 7.96
N GLU A 221 -4.90 16.29 8.12
CA GLU A 221 -4.04 17.12 7.29
C GLU A 221 -4.24 16.77 5.80
N PRO A 222 -4.32 17.77 4.90
CA PRO A 222 -4.42 17.54 3.47
C PRO A 222 -3.25 16.71 2.92
N LEU A 223 -3.51 15.91 1.89
CA LEU A 223 -2.46 15.23 1.14
C LEU A 223 -1.70 16.20 0.26
N GLU A 224 -0.38 16.01 0.20
CA GLU A 224 0.46 16.68 -0.80
C GLU A 224 0.01 16.25 -2.21
N GLY A 225 -0.48 17.21 -3.00
CA GLY A 225 -1.06 16.94 -4.32
C GLY A 225 -2.51 16.46 -4.31
N GLY A 226 -3.16 16.34 -3.14
CA GLY A 226 -4.56 15.89 -3.03
C GLY A 226 -5.59 16.83 -3.66
N ASP A 227 -5.22 18.08 -3.98
CA ASP A 227 -6.05 19.02 -4.73
C ASP A 227 -5.90 18.85 -6.26
N THR A 228 -4.90 18.10 -6.70
CA THR A 228 -4.61 17.85 -8.14
C THR A 228 -5.23 16.55 -8.65
N VAL A 229 -5.87 15.79 -7.77
CA VAL A 229 -6.60 14.55 -8.04
C VAL A 229 -7.97 14.64 -7.39
N GLY A 230 -8.97 14.00 -7.99
CA GLY A 230 -10.34 14.13 -7.52
C GLY A 230 -11.31 13.23 -8.27
N TRP A 231 -12.59 13.49 -8.07
CA TRP A 231 -13.69 12.79 -8.73
C TRP A 231 -14.47 13.76 -9.60
N SER A 232 -14.90 13.29 -10.77
CA SER A 232 -15.78 14.03 -11.69
C SER A 232 -16.93 13.14 -12.15
N ILE A 233 -18.12 13.72 -12.22
CA ILE A 233 -19.30 13.09 -12.80
C ILE A 233 -19.16 12.81 -14.30
N ASP A 234 -18.20 13.43 -14.99
CA ASP A 234 -17.93 13.21 -16.41
C ASP A 234 -17.48 11.77 -16.70
N THR A 235 -16.98 11.08 -15.67
CA THR A 235 -16.68 9.64 -15.71
C THR A 235 -17.93 8.76 -15.76
N GLY A 236 -19.12 9.35 -15.58
CA GLY A 236 -20.41 8.65 -15.46
C GLY A 236 -20.67 8.09 -14.05
N ILE A 237 -19.80 8.39 -13.09
CA ILE A 237 -19.89 7.94 -11.70
C ILE A 237 -20.41 9.10 -10.84
N TYR A 238 -21.49 8.85 -10.12
CA TYR A 238 -22.17 9.86 -9.28
C TYR A 238 -22.15 9.50 -7.79
N TRP A 239 -21.46 8.43 -7.42
CA TRP A 239 -21.35 7.97 -6.05
C TRP A 239 -20.04 7.21 -5.86
N ILE A 240 -19.36 7.46 -4.75
CA ILE A 240 -18.13 6.79 -4.36
C ILE A 240 -18.50 5.66 -3.40
N ASP A 241 -18.18 4.43 -3.79
CA ASP A 241 -18.37 3.24 -2.98
C ASP A 241 -17.19 3.07 -2.02
N PHE A 242 -17.48 3.14 -0.73
CA PHE A 242 -16.52 2.90 0.36
C PHE A 242 -16.69 1.48 0.91
N ASN A 243 -15.62 0.71 0.87
CA ASN A 243 -15.53 -0.62 1.43
C ASN A 243 -14.83 -0.59 2.78
N HIS A 244 -15.50 -1.14 3.78
CA HIS A 244 -14.96 -1.29 5.13
C HIS A 244 -14.60 -2.75 5.41
N SER A 245 -13.40 -2.97 5.93
CA SER A 245 -13.00 -4.29 6.43
C SER A 245 -12.30 -4.18 7.77
N LYS A 246 -12.31 -5.26 8.56
CA LYS A 246 -11.59 -5.31 9.84
C LYS A 246 -10.39 -6.23 9.72
N VAL A 247 -9.23 -5.74 10.14
CA VAL A 247 -7.99 -6.50 10.22
C VAL A 247 -7.52 -6.52 11.66
N THR A 248 -7.18 -7.69 12.17
CA THR A 248 -6.50 -7.84 13.46
C THR A 248 -5.03 -8.08 13.18
N LEU A 249 -4.17 -7.22 13.73
CA LEU A 249 -2.71 -7.35 13.61
C LEU A 249 -2.19 -8.46 14.54
N ASP A 250 -0.93 -8.87 14.33
CA ASP A 250 -0.31 -9.97 15.09
C ASP A 250 -0.25 -9.72 16.61
N ASP A 251 -0.33 -8.46 17.03
CA ASP A 251 -0.34 -8.00 18.43
C ASP A 251 -1.76 -7.92 19.03
N GLY A 252 -2.79 -8.26 18.26
CA GLY A 252 -4.19 -8.19 18.67
C GLY A 252 -4.85 -6.82 18.45
N LEU A 253 -4.13 -5.83 17.89
CA LEU A 253 -4.71 -4.52 17.56
C LEU A 253 -5.72 -4.66 16.43
N GLU A 254 -6.94 -4.21 16.66
CA GLU A 254 -7.98 -4.14 15.62
C GLU A 254 -7.87 -2.84 14.84
N VAL A 255 -7.83 -2.96 13.51
CA VAL A 255 -7.78 -1.85 12.56
C VAL A 255 -8.96 -1.96 11.61
N LEU A 256 -9.67 -0.85 11.41
CA LEU A 256 -10.73 -0.72 10.42
C LEU A 256 -10.12 -0.15 9.14
N VAL A 257 -10.14 -0.91 8.06
CA VAL A 257 -9.60 -0.51 6.76
C VAL A 257 -10.71 0.09 5.92
N ILE A 258 -10.44 1.27 5.36
CA ILE A 258 -11.28 1.95 4.37
C ILE A 258 -10.60 1.79 3.01
N ASP A 259 -11.36 1.34 2.03
CA ASP A 259 -10.96 1.24 0.62
C ASP A 259 -12.03 1.86 -0.28
N MET A 260 -11.63 2.36 -1.44
CA MET A 260 -12.52 3.02 -2.39
C MET A 260 -12.47 2.27 -3.71
N ASP A 261 -13.62 1.82 -4.22
CA ASP A 261 -13.66 1.09 -5.50
C ASP A 261 -13.24 1.99 -6.67
N TRP A 262 -13.60 3.28 -6.60
CA TRP A 262 -13.17 4.31 -7.53
C TRP A 262 -12.35 5.38 -6.84
N VAL A 263 -11.04 5.29 -7.04
CA VAL A 263 -10.05 6.23 -6.49
C VAL A 263 -10.01 7.55 -7.26
N PRO A 264 -9.59 8.66 -6.63
CA PRO A 264 -9.38 9.94 -7.30
C PRO A 264 -8.41 9.84 -8.48
N ASP A 265 -8.74 10.50 -9.60
CA ASP A 265 -7.92 10.53 -10.82
C ASP A 265 -7.40 11.95 -11.11
N ALA A 266 -6.33 12.03 -11.90
CA ALA A 266 -5.81 13.30 -12.43
C ALA A 266 -6.69 13.80 -13.59
N GLY A 267 -6.78 15.12 -13.77
CA GLY A 267 -7.66 15.70 -14.80
C GLY A 267 -9.14 15.60 -14.45
N TRP A 268 -9.47 15.50 -13.16
CA TRP A 268 -10.83 15.51 -12.64
C TRP A 268 -11.52 16.89 -12.78
N ASP A 269 -10.74 17.96 -12.98
CA ASP A 269 -11.19 19.34 -13.12
C ASP A 269 -11.00 19.90 -14.54
N SER A 270 -10.62 19.06 -15.51
CA SER A 270 -10.41 19.50 -16.89
C SER A 270 -11.73 19.56 -17.66
N GLU A 271 -12.19 20.78 -17.95
CA GLU A 271 -13.06 21.05 -19.12
C GLU A 271 -12.37 20.65 -20.44
#